data_AF-A0AAW2PY85-F1
#
_entry.id   AF-A0AAW2PY85-F1
#
_cell.length_a   1.000
_cell.length_b   1.000
_cell.length_c   1.000
_cell.angle_alpha   90.00
_cell.angle_beta   90.00
_cell.angle_gamma   90.00
#
_symmetry.space_group_name_H-M   'P 1'
#
loop_
_entity.id
_entity.type
_entity.pdbx_description
1 polymer ?
#
loop_
_entity_poly.entity_id
_entity_poly.type
_entity_poly.pdbx_seq_one_letter_code
_entity_poly.pdbx_strand_id
1 'polypeptide(L)'
;MSGDHADSASTHTTPNLTLRRLIHLWLAHAEVSQASPSSSSAISKQQAVDIINGEFDSDSLAKLIGFVTASEVNLKFVALSNAAVTRFVEVLAKSDEIRICEVIVEILDLISTENGIRERLNELILKSDDGRDCLSSFAMVLQKGSTESSLSTAGTDTSAVEAGLSALLAISTSRPVKKELIRLGIVRAVGKILSGYDYSSAVRRVIEKGLAMLETVATCTEGGGDSEDGECVVEIVRRLMKCSGVATEHGITVLWSVCCLARDPSAQEKVAKVNGLTKVLLVMQSDCSGSTRQMCGELVKVLRAKSTKSNLAPYETRTTHITPY
;
A
#
# COMPACT_ATOMS: atom_id res chain seq x y z
N MET A 1 83.31 -22.35 15.98
CA MET A 1 82.74 -23.33 15.05
C MET A 1 81.41 -23.78 15.62
N SER A 2 80.34 -23.62 14.84
CA SER A 2 78.96 -24.11 15.05
C SER A 2 78.22 -23.53 16.26
N GLY A 3 76.98 -23.05 16.19
CA GLY A 3 75.94 -23.06 15.16
C GLY A 3 74.61 -22.92 15.92
N ASP A 4 73.72 -22.02 15.46
CA ASP A 4 72.25 -22.13 15.56
C ASP A 4 71.63 -20.77 15.16
N HIS A 5 71.17 -20.69 13.92
CA HIS A 5 70.27 -19.66 13.43
C HIS A 5 68.96 -20.32 13.03
N ALA A 6 67.87 -19.82 13.60
CA ALA A 6 66.52 -20.30 13.40
C ALA A 6 66.07 -20.11 11.94
N ASP A 7 65.57 -21.19 11.34
CA ASP A 7 64.84 -21.19 10.08
C ASP A 7 63.57 -20.34 10.17
N SER A 8 63.49 -19.30 9.34
CA SER A 8 62.22 -18.67 8.98
C SER A 8 61.82 -19.14 7.59
N ALA A 9 60.83 -20.03 7.54
CA ALA A 9 60.24 -20.53 6.30
C ALA A 9 59.50 -19.39 5.60
N SER A 10 60.06 -18.88 4.51
CA SER A 10 59.40 -17.93 3.62
C SER A 10 58.41 -18.66 2.72
N THR A 11 57.12 -18.36 2.86
CA THR A 11 56.09 -18.81 1.93
C THR A 11 56.04 -17.87 0.73
N HIS A 12 56.72 -18.26 -0.34
CA HIS A 12 56.68 -17.62 -1.65
C HIS A 12 55.27 -17.76 -2.26
N THR A 13 54.41 -16.78 -2.01
CA THR A 13 53.06 -16.72 -2.57
C THR A 13 53.13 -16.19 -4.00
N THR A 14 52.98 -17.09 -4.97
CA THR A 14 52.84 -16.71 -6.38
C THR A 14 51.50 -15.99 -6.58
N PRO A 15 51.47 -14.75 -7.11
CA PRO A 15 50.22 -14.03 -7.29
C PRO A 15 49.34 -14.73 -8.31
N ASN A 16 48.09 -15.03 -7.93
CA ASN A 16 47.10 -15.60 -8.81
C ASN A 16 46.68 -14.56 -9.87
N LEU A 17 47.33 -14.61 -11.04
CA LEU A 17 47.08 -13.72 -12.18
C LEU A 17 45.64 -13.78 -12.69
N THR A 18 44.94 -14.90 -12.49
CA THR A 18 43.53 -15.05 -12.86
C THR A 18 42.64 -14.16 -12.00
N LEU A 19 42.89 -14.10 -10.69
CA LEU A 19 42.16 -13.21 -9.79
C LEU A 19 42.38 -11.73 -10.14
N ARG A 20 43.61 -11.32 -10.43
CA ARG A 20 43.88 -9.93 -10.87
C ARG A 20 43.14 -9.59 -12.16
N ARG A 21 43.12 -10.50 -13.15
CA ARG A 21 42.40 -10.27 -14.41
C ARG A 21 40.89 -10.16 -14.20
N LEU A 22 40.32 -10.98 -13.31
CA LEU A 22 38.90 -10.91 -12.95
C LEU A 22 38.57 -9.59 -12.24
N ILE A 23 39.41 -9.12 -11.31
CA ILE A 23 39.24 -7.83 -10.64
C ILE A 23 39.29 -6.68 -11.64
N HIS A 24 40.24 -6.70 -12.58
CA HIS A 24 40.33 -5.67 -13.62
C HIS A 24 39.15 -5.70 -14.59
N LEU A 25 38.65 -6.88 -14.97
CA LEU A 25 37.43 -6.99 -15.77
C LEU A 25 36.22 -6.44 -15.00
N TRP A 26 36.12 -6.76 -13.71
CA TRP A 26 35.02 -6.29 -12.87
C TRP A 26 35.04 -4.77 -12.70
N LEU A 27 36.22 -4.17 -12.49
CA LEU A 27 36.39 -2.72 -12.45
C LEU A 27 36.10 -2.04 -13.79
N ALA A 28 36.54 -2.63 -14.91
CA ALA A 28 36.23 -2.12 -16.24
C ALA A 28 34.72 -2.20 -16.56
N HIS A 29 34.03 -3.26 -16.12
CA HIS A 29 32.57 -3.36 -16.22
C HIS A 29 31.84 -2.37 -15.30
N ALA A 30 32.41 -2.04 -14.15
CA ALA A 30 31.88 -0.99 -13.26
C ALA A 30 32.05 0.42 -13.84
N GLU A 31 33.17 0.69 -14.53
CA GLU A 31 33.41 1.97 -15.23
C GLU A 31 32.56 2.11 -16.50
N VAL A 32 32.36 1.04 -17.27
CA VAL A 32 31.44 1.04 -18.42
C VAL A 32 29.98 1.13 -17.99
N SER A 33 29.63 0.66 -16.78
CA SER A 33 28.31 0.89 -16.18
C SER A 33 28.13 2.32 -15.62
N GLN A 34 29.20 3.12 -15.55
CA GLN A 34 29.19 4.55 -15.23
C GLN A 34 29.22 5.44 -16.49
N ALA A 35 29.34 4.87 -17.69
CA ALA A 35 29.09 5.60 -18.93
C ALA A 35 27.56 5.73 -19.13
N SER A 36 27.03 6.86 -18.65
CA SER A 36 25.62 7.23 -18.78
C SER A 36 25.13 7.16 -20.22
N PRO A 37 24.03 6.46 -20.53
CA PRO A 37 23.28 6.73 -21.74
C PRO A 37 22.39 7.96 -21.50
N SER A 38 22.67 9.04 -22.23
CA SER A 38 21.74 10.10 -22.66
C SER A 38 20.93 10.88 -21.60
N SER A 39 21.37 12.12 -21.33
CA SER A 39 20.57 13.34 -21.15
C SER A 39 19.11 13.21 -20.65
N SER A 40 18.87 13.23 -19.34
CA SER A 40 17.63 13.80 -18.80
C SER A 40 17.86 15.29 -18.58
N SER A 41 17.10 16.17 -19.24
CA SER A 41 17.21 17.61 -19.09
C SER A 41 16.85 18.03 -17.66
N ALA A 42 17.84 18.14 -16.77
CA ALA A 42 17.64 18.69 -15.44
C ALA A 42 17.23 20.16 -15.58
N ILE A 43 15.95 20.47 -15.31
CA ILE A 43 15.46 21.84 -15.31
C ILE A 43 16.01 22.60 -14.09
N SER A 44 16.21 23.90 -14.23
CA SER A 44 16.63 24.78 -13.13
C SER A 44 15.49 25.08 -12.15
N LYS A 45 15.82 25.59 -10.96
CA LYS A 45 14.81 26.08 -9.99
C LYS A 45 13.86 27.12 -10.58
N GLN A 46 14.38 28.01 -11.44
CA GLN A 46 13.55 29.02 -12.08
C GLN A 46 12.56 28.38 -13.06
N GLN A 47 13.01 27.43 -13.89
CA GLN A 47 12.13 26.70 -14.79
C GLN A 47 11.08 25.88 -14.04
N ALA A 48 11.42 25.30 -12.88
CA ALA A 48 10.44 24.63 -12.02
C ALA A 48 9.36 25.61 -11.50
N VAL A 49 9.76 26.83 -11.11
CA VAL A 49 8.82 27.89 -10.72
C VAL A 49 7.93 28.30 -11.89
N ASP A 50 8.49 28.44 -13.09
CA ASP A 50 7.74 28.81 -14.29
C ASP A 50 6.70 27.72 -14.65
N ILE A 51 7.07 26.44 -14.55
CA ILE A 51 6.16 25.30 -14.70
C ILE A 51 5.06 25.34 -13.63
N ILE A 52 5.42 25.53 -12.35
CA ILE A 52 4.45 25.62 -11.26
C ILE A 52 3.48 26.79 -11.47
N ASN A 53 3.91 27.89 -12.06
CA ASN A 53 3.02 29.04 -12.29
C ASN A 53 2.20 28.93 -13.59
N GLY A 54 2.59 28.03 -14.50
CA GLY A 54 1.96 27.79 -15.80
C GLY A 54 0.87 26.71 -15.79
N GLU A 55 0.32 26.40 -16.96
CA GLU A 55 -0.61 25.28 -17.12
C GLU A 55 0.12 23.94 -16.99
N PHE A 56 -0.50 22.99 -16.30
CA PHE A 56 0.08 21.66 -16.16
C PHE A 56 -0.32 20.80 -17.36
N ASP A 57 0.60 20.64 -18.28
CA ASP A 57 0.56 19.58 -19.30
C ASP A 57 1.44 18.38 -18.90
N SER A 58 1.31 17.28 -19.64
CA SER A 58 2.04 16.04 -19.38
C SER A 58 3.57 16.19 -19.42
N ASP A 59 4.13 17.03 -20.29
CA ASP A 59 5.57 17.23 -20.44
C ASP A 59 6.12 18.12 -19.32
N SER A 60 5.39 19.20 -19.00
CA SER A 60 5.69 20.09 -17.88
C SER A 60 5.70 19.34 -16.54
N LEU A 61 4.72 18.46 -16.30
CA LEU A 61 4.66 17.63 -15.11
C LEU A 61 5.76 16.55 -15.06
N ALA A 62 6.09 15.92 -16.19
CA ALA A 62 7.18 14.95 -16.26
C ALA A 62 8.56 15.59 -15.94
N LYS A 63 8.80 16.79 -16.46
CA LYS A 63 10.00 17.58 -16.13
C LYS A 63 10.05 17.93 -14.64
N LEU A 64 8.90 18.25 -14.04
CA LEU A 64 8.79 18.56 -12.63
C LEU A 64 9.06 17.32 -11.75
N ILE A 65 8.56 16.14 -12.11
CA ILE A 65 8.91 14.86 -11.47
C ILE A 65 10.42 14.62 -11.55
N GLY A 66 11.02 14.77 -12.73
CA GLY A 66 12.47 14.64 -12.91
C GLY A 66 13.27 15.62 -12.03
N PHE A 67 12.77 16.84 -11.88
CA PHE A 67 13.38 17.85 -11.00
C PHE A 67 13.32 17.48 -9.52
N VAL A 68 12.15 17.09 -9.02
CA VAL A 68 11.91 16.72 -7.62
C VAL A 68 12.70 15.47 -7.25
N THR A 69 12.77 14.48 -8.14
CA THR A 69 13.49 13.22 -7.92
C THR A 69 15.02 13.36 -8.05
N ALA A 70 15.52 14.41 -8.69
CA ALA A 70 16.96 14.61 -8.89
C ALA A 70 17.74 14.91 -7.61
N SER A 71 17.13 15.53 -6.59
CA SER A 71 17.78 15.76 -5.30
C SER A 71 16.80 16.11 -4.17
N GLU A 72 17.17 15.79 -2.93
CA GLU A 72 16.41 16.19 -1.72
C GLU A 72 16.26 17.71 -1.61
N VAL A 73 17.25 18.48 -2.10
CA VAL A 73 17.21 19.95 -2.12
C VAL A 73 16.12 20.47 -3.06
N ASN A 74 15.92 19.83 -4.21
CA ASN A 74 14.86 20.20 -5.15
C ASN A 74 13.48 19.79 -4.64
N LEU A 75 13.39 18.61 -4.01
CA LEU A 75 12.16 18.17 -3.35
C LEU A 75 11.73 19.16 -2.27
N LYS A 76 12.63 19.53 -1.36
CA LYS A 76 12.36 20.54 -0.32
C LYS A 76 11.97 21.89 -0.91
N PHE A 77 12.62 22.30 -1.99
CA PHE A 77 12.29 23.56 -2.68
C PHE A 77 10.82 23.61 -3.13
N VAL A 78 10.30 22.51 -3.68
CA VAL A 78 8.89 22.42 -4.11
C VAL A 78 7.97 22.22 -2.91
N ALA A 79 8.30 21.29 -2.00
CA ALA A 79 7.50 20.93 -0.83
C ALA A 79 7.23 22.14 0.09
N LEU A 80 8.26 22.94 0.37
CA LEU A 80 8.16 24.11 1.25
C LEU A 80 7.50 25.32 0.57
N SER A 81 7.25 25.27 -0.74
CA SER A 81 6.56 26.35 -1.45
C SER A 81 5.07 26.31 -1.18
N ASN A 82 4.56 27.36 -0.53
CA ASN A 82 3.14 27.40 -0.21
C ASN A 82 2.27 27.45 -1.48
N ALA A 83 2.64 28.29 -2.43
CA ALA A 83 1.94 28.43 -3.70
C ALA A 83 1.92 27.12 -4.50
N ALA A 84 3.04 26.37 -4.52
CA ALA A 84 3.13 25.12 -5.29
C ALA A 84 2.16 24.06 -4.77
N VAL A 85 2.20 23.76 -3.47
CA VAL A 85 1.33 22.73 -2.86
C VAL A 85 -0.15 23.09 -3.01
N THR A 86 -0.51 24.36 -2.79
CA THR A 86 -1.89 24.82 -2.98
C THR A 86 -2.34 24.63 -4.43
N ARG A 87 -1.49 24.97 -5.40
CA ARG A 87 -1.82 24.79 -6.82
C ARG A 87 -1.98 23.33 -7.22
N PHE A 88 -1.14 22.42 -6.72
CA PHE A 88 -1.30 20.99 -6.98
C PHE A 88 -2.65 20.48 -6.49
N VAL A 89 -3.06 20.87 -5.28
CA VAL A 89 -4.36 20.50 -4.71
C VAL A 89 -5.51 21.10 -5.53
N GLU A 90 -5.40 22.37 -5.94
CA GLU A 90 -6.42 23.05 -6.75
C GLU A 90 -6.60 22.40 -8.13
N VAL A 91 -5.50 22.08 -8.82
CA VAL A 91 -5.58 21.41 -10.13
C VAL A 91 -6.11 19.99 -9.97
N LEU A 92 -5.68 19.26 -8.93
CA LEU A 92 -6.21 17.93 -8.65
C LEU A 92 -7.73 17.97 -8.41
N ALA A 93 -8.23 18.97 -7.68
CA ALA A 93 -9.66 19.14 -7.41
C ALA A 93 -10.48 19.53 -8.65
N LYS A 94 -9.89 20.24 -9.62
CA LYS A 94 -10.62 20.79 -10.79
C LYS A 94 -10.43 20.00 -12.09
N SER A 95 -9.47 19.07 -12.13
CA SER A 95 -9.11 18.34 -13.34
C SER A 95 -9.88 17.03 -13.49
N ASP A 96 -10.53 16.85 -14.65
CA ASP A 96 -11.12 15.58 -15.06
C ASP A 96 -10.11 14.68 -15.83
N GLU A 97 -8.94 15.21 -16.15
CA GLU A 97 -7.89 14.50 -16.90
C GLU A 97 -7.12 13.54 -16.00
N ILE A 98 -7.38 12.24 -16.16
CA ILE A 98 -6.81 11.19 -15.30
C ILE A 98 -5.28 11.23 -15.24
N ARG A 99 -4.62 11.44 -16.39
CA ARG A 99 -3.15 11.47 -16.49
C ARG A 99 -2.53 12.62 -15.71
N ILE A 100 -3.17 13.79 -15.76
CA ILE A 100 -2.75 14.96 -14.98
C ILE A 100 -2.90 14.65 -13.49
N CYS A 101 -4.05 14.09 -13.09
CA CYS A 101 -4.32 13.72 -11.71
C CYS A 101 -3.32 12.67 -11.19
N GLU A 102 -2.98 11.65 -11.98
CA GLU A 102 -1.98 10.62 -11.63
C GLU A 102 -0.61 11.22 -11.33
N VAL A 103 -0.10 12.08 -12.21
CA VAL A 103 1.23 12.68 -12.02
C VAL A 103 1.21 13.69 -10.87
N ILE A 104 0.13 14.46 -10.69
CA ILE A 104 -0.01 15.36 -9.53
C ILE A 104 -0.03 14.56 -8.22
N VAL A 105 -0.76 13.44 -8.18
CA VAL A 105 -0.79 12.55 -7.01
C VAL A 105 0.60 11.98 -6.71
N GLU A 106 1.38 11.64 -7.74
CA GLU A 106 2.77 11.23 -7.58
C GLU A 106 3.66 12.34 -7.00
N ILE A 107 3.53 13.58 -7.50
CA ILE A 107 4.23 14.75 -6.93
C ILE A 107 3.84 14.95 -5.46
N LEU A 108 2.54 14.87 -5.15
CA LEU A 108 2.02 15.03 -3.78
C LEU A 108 2.55 13.95 -2.84
N ASP A 109 2.65 12.71 -3.29
CA ASP A 109 3.26 11.62 -2.51
C ASP A 109 4.75 11.86 -2.26
N LEU A 110 5.51 12.24 -3.29
CA LEU A 110 6.93 12.57 -3.17
C LEU A 110 7.16 13.69 -2.14
N ILE A 111 6.44 14.80 -2.24
CA ILE A 111 6.62 15.92 -1.30
C ILE A 111 6.08 15.63 0.10
N SER A 112 5.16 14.67 0.25
CA SER A 112 4.60 14.27 1.56
C SER A 112 5.63 13.57 2.45
N THR A 113 6.79 13.19 1.89
CA THR A 113 7.93 12.69 2.67
C THR A 113 8.59 13.77 3.52
N GLU A 114 8.38 15.05 3.20
CA GLU A 114 8.93 16.18 3.95
C GLU A 114 8.08 16.51 5.19
N ASN A 115 8.76 16.88 6.28
CA ASN A 115 8.10 17.17 7.56
C ASN A 115 7.14 18.35 7.46
N GLY A 116 5.94 18.21 8.04
CA GLY A 116 4.92 19.27 8.08
C GLY A 116 4.02 19.35 6.84
N ILE A 117 4.35 18.66 5.74
CA ILE A 117 3.54 18.69 4.52
C ILE A 117 2.23 17.91 4.69
N ARG A 118 2.25 16.82 5.46
CA ARG A 118 1.06 15.97 5.69
C ARG A 118 -0.01 16.74 6.46
N GLU A 119 0.37 17.48 7.49
CA GLU A 119 -0.52 18.34 8.27
C GLU A 119 -1.09 19.46 7.39
N ARG A 120 -0.24 20.02 6.52
CA ARG A 120 -0.64 21.07 5.59
C ARG A 120 -1.61 20.60 4.51
N LEU A 121 -1.40 19.41 3.93
CA LEU A 121 -2.33 18.80 2.97
C LEU A 121 -3.68 18.51 3.65
N ASN A 122 -3.65 18.00 4.88
CA ASN A 122 -4.86 17.84 5.69
C ASN A 122 -5.62 19.15 5.85
N GLU A 123 -4.93 20.25 6.17
CA GLU A 123 -5.57 21.56 6.29
C GLU A 123 -6.17 22.05 4.95
N LEU A 124 -5.45 21.92 3.84
CA LEU A 124 -5.91 22.39 2.54
C LEU A 124 -7.16 21.63 2.07
N ILE A 125 -7.20 20.31 2.29
CA ILE A 125 -8.32 19.45 1.90
C ILE A 125 -9.53 19.67 2.82
N LEU A 126 -9.31 20.01 4.09
CA LEU A 126 -10.39 20.28 5.04
C LEU A 126 -10.95 21.71 4.94
N LYS A 127 -10.15 22.69 4.48
CA LYS A 127 -10.52 24.11 4.45
C LYS A 127 -11.22 24.55 3.17
N SER A 128 -11.08 23.82 2.06
CA SER A 128 -11.82 24.16 0.83
C SER A 128 -13.25 23.64 0.90
N ASP A 129 -14.22 24.46 0.49
CA ASP A 129 -15.58 23.99 0.17
C ASP A 129 -15.54 22.90 -0.93
N ASP A 130 -14.49 22.98 -1.77
CA ASP A 130 -14.07 22.04 -2.83
C ASP A 130 -13.26 20.83 -2.30
N GLY A 131 -13.12 20.64 -0.97
CA GLY A 131 -12.33 19.56 -0.38
C GLY A 131 -12.85 18.16 -0.72
N ARG A 132 -14.15 18.09 -1.04
CA ARG A 132 -14.82 16.91 -1.59
C ARG A 132 -14.32 16.55 -2.99
N ASP A 133 -13.89 17.53 -3.77
CA ASP A 133 -13.48 17.32 -5.16
C ASP A 133 -12.07 16.72 -5.22
N CYS A 134 -11.16 17.14 -4.33
CA CYS A 134 -9.83 16.53 -4.22
C CYS A 134 -9.88 15.04 -3.84
N LEU A 135 -10.68 14.67 -2.83
CA LEU A 135 -10.89 13.27 -2.46
C LEU A 135 -11.56 12.46 -3.59
N SER A 136 -12.44 13.11 -4.37
CA SER A 136 -13.06 12.50 -5.54
C SER A 136 -12.04 12.21 -6.64
N SER A 137 -11.06 13.09 -6.86
CA SER A 137 -9.96 12.87 -7.80
C SER A 137 -9.04 11.74 -7.36
N PHE A 138 -8.71 11.63 -6.07
CA PHE A 138 -8.01 10.45 -5.55
C PHE A 138 -8.80 9.16 -5.78
N ALA A 139 -10.12 9.18 -5.51
CA ALA A 139 -10.98 8.03 -5.78
C ALA A 139 -11.00 7.69 -7.27
N MET A 140 -11.02 8.69 -8.17
CA MET A 140 -10.96 8.49 -9.61
C MET A 140 -9.65 7.83 -10.06
N VAL A 141 -8.49 8.30 -9.56
CA VAL A 141 -7.17 7.70 -9.84
C VAL A 141 -7.16 6.23 -9.44
N LEU A 142 -7.64 5.89 -8.24
CA LEU A 142 -7.69 4.51 -7.77
C LEU A 142 -8.69 3.64 -8.53
N GLN A 143 -9.82 4.19 -8.95
CA GLN A 143 -10.84 3.46 -9.69
C GLN A 143 -10.40 3.17 -11.14
N LYS A 144 -9.81 4.15 -11.84
CA LYS A 144 -9.38 3.99 -13.24
C LYS A 144 -8.07 3.23 -13.40
N GLY A 145 -7.10 3.45 -12.50
CA GLY A 145 -5.87 2.63 -12.46
C GLY A 145 -6.16 1.15 -12.24
N SER A 146 -7.30 0.82 -11.59
CA SER A 146 -7.77 -0.57 -11.47
C SER A 146 -8.42 -1.12 -12.74
N THR A 147 -9.00 -0.30 -13.63
CA THR A 147 -9.75 -0.76 -14.83
C THR A 147 -8.91 -0.82 -16.10
N GLU A 148 -7.88 0.02 -16.25
CA GLU A 148 -6.99 0.00 -17.42
C GLU A 148 -5.84 -1.02 -17.31
N SER A 149 -5.69 -1.65 -16.14
CA SER A 149 -4.74 -2.75 -15.88
C SER A 149 -4.94 -4.00 -16.76
N SER A 150 -6.02 -4.07 -17.56
CA SER A 150 -6.25 -5.11 -18.57
C SER A 150 -5.69 -4.79 -19.97
N LEU A 151 -5.32 -3.52 -20.25
CA LEU A 151 -4.72 -3.11 -21.52
C LEU A 151 -3.33 -2.48 -21.29
N SER A 152 -2.33 -3.34 -21.12
CA SER A 152 -0.97 -3.14 -21.65
C SER A 152 -0.21 -1.83 -21.28
N THR A 153 -0.12 -1.47 -19.99
CA THR A 153 1.02 -0.66 -19.49
C THR A 153 1.40 -1.01 -18.03
N ALA A 154 1.94 -2.21 -17.81
CA ALA A 154 2.12 -2.82 -16.47
C ALA A 154 3.10 -2.12 -15.49
N GLY A 155 3.66 -0.94 -15.81
CA GLY A 155 4.66 -0.26 -14.99
C GLY A 155 4.20 1.08 -14.39
N THR A 156 3.48 1.89 -15.15
CA THR A 156 3.09 3.27 -14.78
C THR A 156 1.86 3.29 -13.87
N ASP A 157 0.90 2.40 -14.12
CA ASP A 157 -0.41 2.43 -13.46
C ASP A 157 -0.31 2.00 -11.98
N THR A 158 0.68 1.17 -11.65
CA THR A 158 0.93 0.74 -10.27
C THR A 158 1.57 1.86 -9.44
N SER A 159 2.41 2.70 -10.05
CA SER A 159 3.06 3.83 -9.37
C SER A 159 2.04 4.87 -8.92
N ALA A 160 1.15 5.30 -9.83
CA ALA A 160 0.11 6.26 -9.51
C ALA A 160 -0.88 5.73 -8.46
N VAL A 161 -1.24 4.44 -8.52
CA VAL A 161 -2.09 3.80 -7.49
C VAL A 161 -1.36 3.72 -6.14
N GLU A 162 -0.08 3.36 -6.11
CA GLU A 162 0.74 3.33 -4.88
C GLU A 162 0.85 4.72 -4.25
N ALA A 163 1.15 5.73 -5.06
CA ALA A 163 1.23 7.13 -4.66
C ALA A 163 -0.12 7.64 -4.16
N GLY A 164 -1.21 7.32 -4.86
CA GLY A 164 -2.58 7.68 -4.45
C GLY A 164 -2.96 7.09 -3.10
N LEU A 165 -2.67 5.82 -2.86
CA LEU A 165 -2.91 5.18 -1.56
C LEU A 165 -2.03 5.78 -0.46
N SER A 166 -0.76 6.08 -0.76
CA SER A 166 0.18 6.67 0.21
C SER A 166 -0.21 8.10 0.59
N ALA A 167 -0.59 8.93 -0.39
CA ALA A 167 -1.12 10.26 -0.16
C ALA A 167 -2.44 10.21 0.62
N LEU A 168 -3.38 9.34 0.25
CA LEU A 168 -4.62 9.15 1.01
C LEU A 168 -4.36 8.75 2.46
N LEU A 169 -3.44 7.83 2.72
CA LEU A 169 -3.03 7.44 4.08
C LEU A 169 -2.44 8.62 4.86
N ALA A 170 -1.73 9.53 4.20
CA ALA A 170 -1.21 10.75 4.82
C ALA A 170 -2.29 11.75 5.21
N ILE A 171 -3.38 11.83 4.44
CA ILE A 171 -4.46 12.80 4.67
C ILE A 171 -5.67 12.21 5.41
N SER A 172 -5.72 10.89 5.60
CA SER A 172 -6.85 10.21 6.27
C SER A 172 -6.71 10.21 7.78
N THR A 173 -6.32 11.35 8.37
CA THR A 173 -6.06 11.47 9.81
C THR A 173 -7.33 11.77 10.61
N SER A 174 -8.30 12.44 9.99
CA SER A 174 -9.53 12.90 10.66
C SER A 174 -10.74 12.02 10.34
N ARG A 175 -11.69 11.94 11.29
CA ARG A 175 -12.94 11.19 11.10
C ARG A 175 -13.80 11.70 9.92
N PRO A 176 -13.94 13.03 9.68
CA PRO A 176 -14.69 13.53 8.52
C PRO A 176 -14.13 13.05 7.17
N VAL A 177 -12.80 13.12 6.98
CA VAL A 177 -12.14 12.65 5.75
C VAL A 177 -12.38 11.16 5.53
N LYS A 178 -12.19 10.34 6.58
CA LYS A 178 -12.43 8.90 6.50
C LYS A 178 -13.88 8.56 6.12
N LYS A 179 -14.87 9.29 6.66
CA LYS A 179 -16.29 9.12 6.27
C LYS A 179 -16.53 9.51 4.81
N GLU A 180 -15.94 10.59 4.35
CA GLU A 180 -16.08 11.04 2.97
C GLU A 180 -15.44 10.05 1.99
N LEU A 181 -14.27 9.49 2.31
CA LEU A 181 -13.64 8.43 1.51
C LEU A 181 -14.51 7.18 1.42
N ILE A 182 -15.18 6.79 2.51
CA ILE A 182 -16.15 5.69 2.49
C ILE A 182 -17.31 6.03 1.55
N ARG A 183 -17.87 7.25 1.63
CA ARG A 183 -18.95 7.73 0.73
C ARG A 183 -18.53 7.71 -0.74
N LEU A 184 -17.27 8.04 -1.03
CA LEU A 184 -16.68 7.99 -2.37
C LEU A 184 -16.34 6.57 -2.85
N GLY A 185 -16.59 5.55 -2.04
CA GLY A 185 -16.43 4.15 -2.43
C GLY A 185 -15.00 3.62 -2.35
N ILE A 186 -14.14 4.19 -1.49
CA ILE A 186 -12.75 3.74 -1.33
C ILE A 186 -12.63 2.24 -1.02
N VAL A 187 -13.57 1.70 -0.22
CA VAL A 187 -13.58 0.28 0.16
C VAL A 187 -13.71 -0.60 -1.09
N ARG A 188 -14.56 -0.20 -2.03
CA ARG A 188 -14.78 -0.89 -3.31
C ARG A 188 -13.61 -0.72 -4.26
N ALA A 189 -13.05 0.49 -4.35
CA ALA A 189 -11.88 0.74 -5.18
C ALA A 189 -10.69 -0.11 -4.74
N VAL A 190 -10.40 -0.14 -3.43
CA VAL A 190 -9.33 -0.99 -2.89
C VAL A 190 -9.65 -2.47 -3.02
N GLY A 191 -10.91 -2.89 -2.83
CA GLY A 191 -11.32 -4.28 -3.08
C GLY A 191 -11.02 -4.75 -4.51
N LYS A 192 -11.27 -3.89 -5.52
CA LYS A 192 -10.93 -4.16 -6.92
C LYS A 192 -9.43 -4.25 -7.14
N ILE A 193 -8.65 -3.32 -6.58
CA ILE A 193 -7.18 -3.35 -6.59
C ILE A 193 -6.70 -4.69 -6.02
N LEU A 194 -7.19 -5.10 -4.85
CA LEU A 194 -6.83 -6.37 -4.24
C LEU A 194 -7.24 -7.58 -5.09
N SER A 195 -8.26 -7.49 -5.94
CA SER A 195 -8.67 -8.60 -6.81
C SER A 195 -7.91 -8.68 -8.13
N GLY A 196 -7.43 -7.52 -8.64
CA GLY A 196 -6.94 -7.39 -10.02
C GLY A 196 -5.47 -7.75 -10.26
N TYR A 197 -4.66 -7.88 -9.21
CA TYR A 197 -3.21 -8.08 -9.38
C TYR A 197 -2.69 -9.47 -9.01
N ASP A 198 -1.78 -10.01 -9.82
CA ASP A 198 -0.99 -11.18 -9.47
C ASP A 198 0.06 -10.88 -8.39
N TYR A 199 0.61 -11.94 -7.77
CA TYR A 199 1.56 -11.88 -6.65
C TYR A 199 2.99 -11.46 -7.06
N SER A 200 3.11 -10.37 -7.82
CA SER A 200 4.38 -9.77 -8.26
C SER A 200 4.98 -8.84 -7.19
N SER A 201 6.28 -8.57 -7.31
CA SER A 201 7.02 -7.72 -6.36
C SER A 201 6.58 -6.26 -6.38
N ALA A 202 6.23 -5.71 -7.56
CA ALA A 202 5.78 -4.32 -7.72
C ALA A 202 4.42 -4.09 -7.04
N VAL A 203 3.51 -5.06 -7.18
CA VAL A 203 2.14 -5.02 -6.63
C VAL A 203 2.12 -5.14 -5.10
N ARG A 204 3.16 -5.75 -4.51
CA ARG A 204 3.19 -6.05 -3.07
C ARG A 204 3.03 -4.78 -2.21
N ARG A 205 3.61 -3.66 -2.64
CA ARG A 205 3.48 -2.36 -1.97
C ARG A 205 2.06 -1.79 -2.12
N VAL A 206 1.48 -1.86 -3.31
CA VAL A 206 0.07 -1.48 -3.53
C VAL A 206 -0.88 -2.28 -2.66
N ILE A 207 -0.70 -3.59 -2.54
CA ILE A 207 -1.52 -4.44 -1.65
C ILE A 207 -1.38 -4.02 -0.18
N GLU A 208 -0.15 -3.81 0.27
CA GLU A 208 0.12 -3.39 1.66
C GLU A 208 -0.52 -2.03 1.97
N LYS A 209 -0.35 -1.04 1.09
CA LYS A 209 -0.96 0.28 1.21
C LYS A 209 -2.48 0.23 1.10
N GLY A 210 -3.02 -0.63 0.24
CA GLY A 210 -4.45 -0.87 0.11
C GLY A 210 -5.05 -1.42 1.40
N LEU A 211 -4.42 -2.44 1.99
CA LEU A 211 -4.87 -3.02 3.26
C LEU A 211 -4.71 -2.03 4.43
N ALA A 212 -3.64 -1.23 4.45
CA ALA A 212 -3.49 -0.14 5.41
C ALA A 212 -4.60 0.92 5.26
N MET A 213 -5.00 1.25 4.02
CA MET A 213 -6.08 2.19 3.74
C MET A 213 -7.43 1.64 4.23
N LEU A 214 -7.69 0.35 3.99
CA LEU A 214 -8.87 -0.35 4.51
C LEU A 214 -8.90 -0.35 6.04
N GLU A 215 -7.77 -0.61 6.71
CA GLU A 215 -7.68 -0.50 8.17
C GLU A 215 -8.01 0.92 8.64
N THR A 216 -7.41 1.91 7.97
CA THR A 216 -7.58 3.33 8.31
C THR A 216 -9.06 3.75 8.28
N VAL A 217 -9.84 3.27 7.31
CA VAL A 217 -11.30 3.54 7.25
C VAL A 217 -12.13 2.60 8.11
N ALA A 218 -11.70 1.36 8.34
CA ALA A 218 -12.39 0.40 9.21
C ALA A 218 -12.38 0.82 10.69
N THR A 219 -11.43 1.65 11.12
CA THR A 219 -11.44 2.25 12.47
C THR A 219 -12.49 3.34 12.65
N CYS A 220 -13.18 3.79 11.58
CA CYS A 220 -14.25 4.78 11.69
C CYS A 220 -15.64 4.23 11.97
N THR A 221 -15.82 2.92 11.89
CA THR A 221 -17.13 2.27 12.02
C THR A 221 -17.46 2.02 13.49
N GLU A 222 -17.76 3.08 14.23
CA GLU A 222 -18.54 2.95 15.46
C GLU A 222 -20.01 2.76 15.08
N GLY A 223 -20.43 1.50 14.99
CA GLY A 223 -21.84 1.13 14.95
C GLY A 223 -22.52 1.19 13.58
N GLY A 224 -22.75 0.01 12.99
CA GLY A 224 -23.95 -0.27 12.20
C GLY A 224 -24.07 0.36 10.80
N GLY A 225 -22.98 0.44 10.03
CA GLY A 225 -23.05 0.88 8.63
C GLY A 225 -22.69 -0.25 7.69
N ASP A 226 -23.64 -0.68 6.86
CA ASP A 226 -23.48 -1.65 5.76
C ASP A 226 -22.09 -1.56 5.13
N SER A 227 -21.29 -2.62 5.27
CA SER A 227 -20.25 -2.89 4.30
C SER A 227 -20.95 -3.32 3.01
N GLU A 228 -21.45 -2.34 2.25
CA GLU A 228 -22.10 -2.55 0.94
C GLU A 228 -21.19 -3.33 -0.02
N ASP A 229 -19.89 -3.40 0.28
CA ASP A 229 -18.89 -4.07 -0.52
C ASP A 229 -18.27 -5.28 0.18
N GLY A 230 -19.12 -6.23 0.60
CA GLY A 230 -18.59 -7.47 1.18
C GLY A 230 -17.75 -8.32 0.20
N GLU A 231 -17.69 -8.00 -1.10
CA GLU A 231 -16.66 -8.56 -2.00
C GLU A 231 -15.23 -8.17 -1.56
N CYS A 232 -15.03 -6.95 -1.06
CA CYS A 232 -13.76 -6.51 -0.50
C CYS A 232 -13.35 -7.40 0.70
N VAL A 233 -14.30 -7.74 1.58
CA VAL A 233 -14.06 -8.66 2.71
C VAL A 233 -13.57 -10.02 2.21
N VAL A 234 -14.20 -10.56 1.17
CA VAL A 234 -13.79 -11.82 0.57
C VAL A 234 -12.36 -11.73 0.04
N GLU A 235 -12.01 -10.63 -0.63
CA GLU A 235 -10.68 -10.46 -1.20
C GLU A 235 -9.58 -10.29 -0.14
N ILE A 236 -9.87 -9.59 0.97
CA ILE A 236 -8.96 -9.54 2.14
C ILE A 236 -8.65 -10.96 2.62
N VAL A 237 -9.67 -11.82 2.78
CA VAL A 237 -9.47 -13.22 3.16
C VAL A 237 -8.64 -13.96 2.12
N ARG A 238 -8.83 -13.71 0.82
CA ARG A 238 -7.99 -14.32 -0.24
C ARG A 238 -6.51 -13.96 -0.08
N ARG A 239 -6.21 -12.72 0.33
CA ARG A 239 -4.85 -12.17 0.46
C ARG A 239 -4.08 -12.55 1.73
N LEU A 240 -4.74 -12.89 2.85
CA LEU A 240 -4.10 -13.14 4.17
C LEU A 240 -2.86 -14.06 4.20
N MET A 241 -2.70 -14.98 3.24
CA MET A 241 -1.57 -15.92 3.20
C MET A 241 -0.68 -15.71 1.97
N LYS A 242 -0.84 -14.58 1.29
CA LYS A 242 -0.24 -14.31 0.00
C LYS A 242 0.24 -12.85 -0.12
N CYS A 243 0.40 -12.15 1.00
CA CYS A 243 0.97 -10.80 1.06
C CYS A 243 2.07 -10.74 2.12
N SER A 244 2.64 -9.54 2.37
CA SER A 244 3.63 -9.34 3.42
C SER A 244 3.01 -9.61 4.81
N GLY A 245 3.86 -9.82 5.82
CA GLY A 245 3.40 -9.94 7.22
C GLY A 245 2.62 -8.69 7.65
N VAL A 246 3.16 -7.50 7.37
CA VAL A 246 2.50 -6.21 7.66
C VAL A 246 1.12 -6.12 6.99
N ALA A 247 1.03 -6.43 5.69
CA ALA A 247 -0.23 -6.46 4.97
C ALA A 247 -1.22 -7.48 5.57
N THR A 248 -0.73 -8.64 6.02
CA THR A 248 -1.54 -9.67 6.68
C THR A 248 -2.13 -9.14 7.99
N GLU A 249 -1.33 -8.45 8.80
CA GLU A 249 -1.80 -7.83 10.04
C GLU A 249 -2.88 -6.78 9.77
N HIS A 250 -2.67 -5.89 8.78
CA HIS A 250 -3.71 -4.95 8.35
C HIS A 250 -5.01 -5.66 7.95
N GLY A 251 -4.91 -6.75 7.19
CA GLY A 251 -6.06 -7.57 6.82
C GLY A 251 -6.79 -8.16 8.02
N ILE A 252 -6.06 -8.67 9.03
CA ILE A 252 -6.66 -9.17 10.27
C ILE A 252 -7.37 -8.05 11.04
N THR A 253 -6.75 -6.86 11.17
CA THR A 253 -7.37 -5.72 11.85
C THR A 253 -8.70 -5.33 11.20
N VAL A 254 -8.75 -5.28 9.86
CA VAL A 254 -9.98 -4.99 9.12
C VAL A 254 -11.06 -6.04 9.39
N LEU A 255 -10.71 -7.33 9.23
CA LEU A 255 -11.65 -8.43 9.47
C LEU A 255 -12.17 -8.43 10.90
N TRP A 256 -11.30 -8.18 11.87
CA TRP A 256 -11.66 -8.08 13.27
C TRP A 256 -12.58 -6.89 13.55
N SER A 257 -12.30 -5.71 12.98
CA SER A 257 -13.18 -4.55 13.12
C SER A 257 -14.60 -4.86 12.60
N VAL A 258 -14.73 -5.40 11.38
CA VAL A 258 -16.06 -5.66 10.80
C VAL A 258 -16.78 -6.84 11.48
N CYS A 259 -16.06 -7.92 11.82
CA CYS A 259 -16.68 -9.12 12.37
C CYS A 259 -16.89 -9.05 13.88
N CYS A 260 -15.98 -8.45 14.65
CA CYS A 260 -16.01 -8.48 16.11
C CYS A 260 -16.54 -7.17 16.70
N LEU A 261 -16.04 -6.01 16.23
CA LEU A 261 -16.48 -4.71 16.74
C LEU A 261 -17.85 -4.31 16.17
N ALA A 262 -17.98 -4.25 14.84
CA ALA A 262 -19.22 -3.89 14.17
C ALA A 262 -20.27 -5.02 14.21
N ARG A 263 -19.83 -6.26 14.42
CA ARG A 263 -20.67 -7.48 14.45
C ARG A 263 -21.50 -7.65 13.17
N ASP A 264 -20.96 -7.25 12.02
CA ASP A 264 -21.66 -7.33 10.73
C ASP A 264 -21.94 -8.79 10.37
N PRO A 265 -23.23 -9.19 10.29
CA PRO A 265 -23.57 -10.58 10.04
C PRO A 265 -23.24 -11.03 8.62
N SER A 266 -23.32 -10.13 7.63
CA SER A 266 -23.01 -10.37 6.22
C SER A 266 -21.52 -10.57 6.03
N ALA A 267 -20.69 -9.71 6.64
CA ALA A 267 -19.23 -9.87 6.62
C ALA A 267 -18.81 -11.21 7.22
N GLN A 268 -19.33 -11.58 8.39
CA GLN A 268 -19.03 -12.85 9.03
C GLN A 268 -19.41 -14.06 8.16
N GLU A 269 -20.55 -14.01 7.46
CA GLU A 269 -20.99 -15.07 6.55
C GLU A 269 -20.03 -15.18 5.34
N LYS A 270 -19.65 -14.06 4.74
CA LYS A 270 -18.72 -14.02 3.61
C LYS A 270 -17.34 -14.56 4.00
N VAL A 271 -16.81 -14.15 5.14
CA VAL A 271 -15.55 -14.68 5.70
C VAL A 271 -15.63 -16.21 5.86
N ALA A 272 -16.74 -16.71 6.41
CA ALA A 272 -16.93 -18.15 6.58
C ALA A 272 -16.99 -18.90 5.23
N LYS A 273 -17.71 -18.37 4.23
CA LYS A 273 -17.85 -18.97 2.89
C LYS A 273 -16.54 -19.17 2.16
N VAL A 274 -15.53 -18.33 2.38
CA VAL A 274 -14.22 -18.43 1.72
C VAL A 274 -13.10 -18.97 2.62
N ASN A 275 -13.45 -19.89 3.52
CA ASN A 275 -12.51 -20.55 4.44
C ASN A 275 -11.73 -19.58 5.35
N GLY A 276 -12.34 -18.45 5.70
CA GLY A 276 -11.71 -17.41 6.50
C GLY A 276 -11.31 -17.90 7.89
N LEU A 277 -12.09 -18.79 8.52
CA LEU A 277 -11.73 -19.40 9.80
C LEU A 277 -10.38 -20.13 9.72
N THR A 278 -10.18 -20.95 8.67
CA THR A 278 -8.93 -21.69 8.47
C THR A 278 -7.76 -20.74 8.25
N LYS A 279 -7.94 -19.69 7.45
CA LYS A 279 -6.87 -18.71 7.20
C LYS A 279 -6.52 -17.90 8.45
N VAL A 280 -7.50 -17.49 9.24
CA VAL A 280 -7.26 -16.82 10.53
C VAL A 280 -6.46 -17.72 11.47
N LEU A 281 -6.77 -19.02 11.53
CA LEU A 281 -5.99 -19.98 12.33
C LEU A 281 -4.54 -20.11 11.83
N LEU A 282 -4.33 -20.15 10.51
CA LEU A 282 -2.99 -20.19 9.92
C LEU A 282 -2.19 -18.92 10.25
N VAL A 283 -2.82 -17.74 10.16
CA VAL A 283 -2.18 -16.48 10.56
C VAL A 283 -1.84 -16.50 12.05
N MET A 284 -2.75 -16.97 12.91
CA MET A 284 -2.52 -17.07 14.35
C MET A 284 -1.35 -18.00 14.72
N GLN A 285 -1.12 -19.04 13.91
CA GLN A 285 0.00 -19.99 14.04
C GLN A 285 1.30 -19.50 13.40
N SER A 286 1.23 -18.44 12.58
CA SER A 286 2.41 -17.81 12.00
C SER A 286 3.08 -16.84 12.97
N ASP A 287 4.24 -16.31 12.58
CA ASP A 287 4.98 -15.29 13.32
C ASP A 287 4.30 -13.90 13.19
N CYS A 288 3.10 -13.78 13.76
CA CYS A 288 2.35 -12.53 13.85
C CYS A 288 2.53 -11.86 15.22
N SER A 289 2.29 -10.55 15.26
CA SER A 289 2.34 -9.76 16.49
C SER A 289 1.35 -10.24 17.56
N GLY A 290 1.62 -9.89 18.82
CA GLY A 290 0.77 -10.26 19.95
C GLY A 290 -0.67 -9.72 19.84
N SER A 291 -0.82 -8.49 19.34
CA SER A 291 -2.13 -7.86 19.07
C SER A 291 -2.87 -8.60 17.96
N THR A 292 -2.19 -8.91 16.85
CA THR A 292 -2.78 -9.67 15.75
C THR A 292 -3.23 -11.07 16.20
N ARG A 293 -2.42 -11.74 17.03
CA ARG A 293 -2.80 -13.03 17.62
C ARG A 293 -4.05 -12.94 18.50
N GLN A 294 -4.19 -11.88 19.29
CA GLN A 294 -5.40 -11.63 20.10
C GLN A 294 -6.63 -11.41 19.21
N MET A 295 -6.53 -10.57 18.17
CA MET A 295 -7.62 -10.33 17.22
C MET A 295 -8.05 -11.60 16.49
N CYS A 296 -7.09 -12.43 16.06
CA CYS A 296 -7.36 -13.76 15.50
C CYS A 296 -8.17 -14.64 16.48
N GLY A 297 -7.83 -14.61 17.77
CA GLY A 297 -8.56 -15.36 18.80
C GLY A 297 -10.03 -14.94 18.93
N GLU A 298 -10.34 -13.64 18.83
CA GLU A 298 -11.72 -13.16 18.84
C GLU A 298 -12.49 -13.50 17.56
N LEU A 299 -11.83 -13.36 16.40
CA LEU A 299 -12.38 -13.77 15.11
C LEU A 299 -12.77 -15.26 15.12
N VAL A 300 -11.91 -16.13 15.64
CA VAL A 300 -12.19 -17.57 15.75
C VAL A 300 -13.45 -17.83 16.58
N LYS A 301 -13.65 -17.11 17.69
CA LYS A 301 -14.84 -17.27 18.54
C LYS A 301 -16.12 -16.90 17.78
N VAL A 302 -16.12 -15.75 17.12
CA VAL A 302 -17.29 -15.23 16.39
C VAL A 302 -17.64 -16.11 15.18
N LEU A 303 -16.64 -16.50 14.39
CA LEU A 303 -16.85 -17.31 13.19
C LEU A 303 -17.28 -18.75 13.54
N ARG A 304 -16.77 -19.34 14.63
CA ARG A 304 -17.19 -20.67 15.09
C ARG A 304 -18.64 -20.67 15.59
N ALA A 305 -19.05 -19.67 16.38
CA ALA A 305 -20.40 -19.59 16.93
C ALA A 305 -21.51 -19.53 15.86
N LYS A 306 -21.16 -19.06 14.65
CA LYS A 306 -22.06 -19.10 13.49
C LYS A 306 -22.05 -20.43 12.75
N SER A 307 -20.89 -21.07 12.60
CA SER A 307 -20.77 -22.39 11.95
C SER A 307 -21.54 -23.50 12.69
N THR A 308 -21.74 -23.38 14.00
CA THR A 308 -22.52 -24.33 14.81
C THR A 308 -24.03 -24.19 14.64
N LYS A 309 -24.54 -23.05 14.16
CA LYS A 309 -25.99 -22.88 13.92
C LYS A 309 -26.48 -23.57 12.64
N SER A 310 -25.60 -23.96 11.73
CA SER A 310 -25.98 -24.57 10.46
C SER A 310 -25.90 -26.11 10.43
N ASN A 311 -25.36 -26.78 11.46
CA ASN A 311 -25.05 -28.22 11.39
C ASN A 311 -25.42 -29.06 12.63
N LEU A 312 -26.21 -28.53 13.56
CA LEU A 312 -26.76 -29.33 14.66
C LEU A 312 -28.28 -29.30 14.58
N ALA A 313 -28.85 -30.20 13.79
CA ALA A 313 -30.19 -30.69 14.08
C ALA A 313 -30.16 -31.25 15.52
N PRO A 314 -31.12 -30.92 16.40
CA PRO A 314 -31.20 -31.56 17.69
C PRO A 314 -31.42 -33.05 17.42
N TYR A 315 -30.47 -33.90 17.80
CA TYR A 315 -30.74 -35.33 17.89
C TYR A 315 -31.80 -35.50 18.98
N GLU A 316 -33.07 -35.65 18.59
CA GLU A 316 -34.08 -36.22 19.47
C GLU A 316 -33.67 -37.67 19.74
N THR A 317 -32.95 -37.91 20.83
CA THR A 317 -32.80 -39.24 21.37
C THR A 317 -34.14 -39.65 21.98
N ARG A 318 -34.94 -40.40 21.20
CA ARG A 318 -36.03 -41.21 21.76
C ARG A 318 -35.41 -42.32 22.60
N THR A 319 -35.25 -42.05 23.90
CA THR A 319 -34.90 -43.07 24.89
C THR A 319 -36.07 -44.03 25.04
N THR A 320 -36.03 -45.17 24.36
CA THR A 320 -36.92 -46.30 24.64
C THR A 320 -36.46 -46.96 25.93
N HIS A 321 -37.24 -46.79 26.99
CA HIS A 321 -37.06 -47.51 28.25
C HIS A 321 -37.36 -49.00 28.00
N ILE A 322 -36.33 -49.84 28.06
CA ILE A 322 -36.49 -51.30 28.05
C ILE A 322 -36.57 -51.73 29.51
N THR A 323 -37.74 -52.19 29.94
CA THR A 323 -37.93 -52.82 31.25
C THR A 323 -37.54 -54.31 31.17
N PRO A 324 -36.74 -54.83 32.11
CA PRO A 324 -36.41 -56.25 32.15
C PRO A 324 -37.62 -57.09 32.61
N TYR A 325 -37.73 -58.29 32.02
CA TYR A 325 -38.74 -59.31 32.31
C TYR A 325 -38.61 -59.90 33.71
#